data_AF-A0A1T4UG01-F1
#
_entry.id   AF-A0A1T4UG01-F1
#
_cell.length_a   1.000
_cell.length_b   1.000
_cell.length_c   1.000
_cell.angle_alpha   90.00
_cell.angle_beta   90.00
_cell.angle_gamma   90.00
#
_symmetry.space_group_name_H-M   'P 1'
#
loop_
_entity.id
_entity.type
_entity.pdbx_description
1 polymer ?
#
loop_
_entity_poly.entity_id
_entity_poly.type
_entity_poly.pdbx_seq_one_letter_code
_entity_poly.pdbx_strand_id
1 'polypeptide(L)'
;MSVGLMTAIGLSDEHTVMGGFEMSDMFTNMNPDDMPLWPALFITIACGEISGFHATQSPLMARCIENENNGRFVFYGAMIGEGIIALIWCTIALSFFGSLEELNAAVANGGPGNVVYGASFGLLGVFGGVIAFLGVVILPITSGDTAFRSSRLILAEYFNMEQKTLRNRLIVAIPLFVVGGILTQVDFGIIWRYFGFANQATAVMMLWTASAYLLRHNKLHWITTLPAMFMTTVCVTFILNNSTLGFGLPMNVSTIAGLIFTLSVTGLIIKTSKGKGEEDLADEDNSEGVTKTA
;
A
#
# COMPACT_ATOMS: atom_id res chain seq x y z
N MET A 1 5.84 -16.13 13.39
CA MET A 1 5.65 -15.05 14.38
C MET A 1 4.19 -14.70 14.59
N SER A 2 3.46 -14.15 13.60
CA SER A 2 2.08 -13.65 13.80
C SER A 2 1.13 -14.70 14.37
N VAL A 3 1.24 -15.95 13.89
CA VAL A 3 0.53 -17.10 14.47
C VAL A 3 0.91 -17.36 15.93
N GLY A 4 2.20 -17.28 16.27
CA GLY A 4 2.68 -17.47 17.64
C GLY A 4 2.18 -16.41 18.62
N LEU A 5 2.12 -15.13 18.19
CA LEU A 5 1.54 -14.05 19.00
C LEU A 5 0.02 -14.24 19.19
N MET A 6 -0.70 -14.65 18.15
CA MET A 6 -2.13 -14.97 18.25
C MET A 6 -2.39 -16.15 19.18
N THR A 7 -1.57 -17.20 19.10
CA THR A 7 -1.65 -18.34 20.03
C THR A 7 -1.35 -17.90 21.46
N ALA A 8 -0.37 -17.03 21.67
CA ALA A 8 -0.05 -16.51 23.01
C ALA A 8 -1.20 -15.70 23.61
N ILE A 9 -1.89 -14.85 22.83
CA ILE A 9 -3.09 -14.16 23.30
C ILE A 9 -4.22 -15.15 23.59
N GLY A 10 -4.45 -16.11 22.70
CA GLY A 10 -5.53 -17.09 22.88
C GLY A 10 -5.32 -18.06 24.05
N LEU A 11 -4.10 -18.19 24.55
CA LEU A 11 -3.74 -18.99 25.73
C LEU A 11 -3.43 -18.14 26.97
N SER A 12 -3.54 -16.81 26.88
CA SER A 12 -3.26 -15.90 27.99
C SER A 12 -4.46 -15.83 28.94
N ASP A 13 -4.19 -15.89 30.24
CA ASP A 13 -5.20 -15.63 31.27
C ASP A 13 -5.44 -14.11 31.48
N GLU A 14 -4.55 -13.26 30.97
CA GLU A 14 -4.57 -11.80 31.16
C GLU A 14 -5.18 -11.05 29.96
N HIS A 15 -5.15 -11.64 28.76
CA HIS A 15 -5.62 -11.00 27.53
C HIS A 15 -6.72 -11.81 26.87
N THR A 16 -7.83 -11.14 26.50
CA THR A 16 -8.91 -11.75 25.72
C THR A 16 -8.88 -11.21 24.29
N VAL A 17 -8.98 -12.11 23.30
CA VAL A 17 -9.05 -11.72 21.89
C VAL A 17 -10.28 -10.85 21.66
N MET A 18 -10.06 -9.58 21.30
CA MET A 18 -11.12 -8.58 21.08
C MET A 18 -12.14 -8.52 22.25
N GLY A 19 -11.64 -8.54 23.49
CA GLY A 19 -12.49 -8.43 24.68
C GLY A 19 -13.36 -7.17 24.64
N GLY A 20 -14.68 -7.33 24.71
CA GLY A 20 -15.64 -6.22 24.70
C GLY A 20 -16.12 -5.76 23.32
N PHE A 21 -15.69 -6.40 22.23
CA PHE A 21 -16.22 -6.12 20.89
C PHE A 21 -17.62 -6.70 20.70
N GLU A 22 -18.56 -5.87 20.26
CA GLU A 22 -19.88 -6.30 19.80
C GLU A 22 -20.02 -6.11 18.28
N MET A 23 -20.81 -6.96 17.62
CA MET A 23 -21.06 -6.82 16.17
C MET A 23 -21.72 -5.47 15.80
N SER A 24 -22.42 -4.84 16.75
CA SER A 24 -22.97 -3.48 16.63
C SER A 24 -21.89 -2.43 16.39
N ASP A 25 -20.69 -2.63 16.95
CA ASP A 25 -19.58 -1.68 16.89
C ASP A 25 -19.02 -1.52 15.47
N MET A 26 -19.27 -2.49 14.58
CA MET A 26 -18.91 -2.37 13.16
C MET A 26 -19.68 -1.27 12.42
N PHE A 27 -20.79 -0.81 12.99
CA PHE A 27 -21.68 0.18 12.38
C PHE A 27 -21.63 1.55 13.07
N THR A 28 -20.78 1.72 14.09
CA THR A 28 -20.61 2.98 14.82
C THR A 28 -19.22 3.56 14.55
N ASN A 29 -19.10 4.89 14.56
CA ASN A 29 -17.79 5.53 14.51
C ASN A 29 -17.14 5.41 15.88
N MET A 30 -16.15 4.52 16.00
CA MET A 30 -15.39 4.32 17.24
C MET A 30 -14.19 5.27 17.38
N ASN A 31 -14.05 6.25 16.48
CA ASN A 31 -12.98 7.24 16.60
C ASN A 31 -13.23 8.16 17.82
N PRO A 32 -12.28 8.29 18.77
CA PRO A 32 -12.46 9.11 19.98
C PRO A 32 -12.71 10.60 19.71
N ASP A 33 -12.17 11.09 18.59
CA ASP A 33 -12.30 12.50 18.18
C ASP A 33 -13.48 12.70 17.22
N ASP A 34 -14.34 11.68 17.06
CA ASP A 34 -15.43 11.59 16.08
C ASP A 34 -14.99 11.96 14.65
N MET A 35 -13.71 11.73 14.34
CA MET A 35 -13.19 12.00 13.02
C MET A 35 -13.79 11.01 12.02
N PRO A 36 -14.22 11.49 10.83
CA PRO A 36 -14.82 10.62 9.83
C PRO A 36 -13.79 9.60 9.31
N LEU A 37 -14.13 8.31 9.39
CA LEU A 37 -13.29 7.22 8.85
C LEU A 37 -13.14 7.33 7.33
N TRP A 38 -14.19 7.78 6.65
CA TRP A 38 -14.15 8.08 5.22
C TRP A 38 -13.53 9.45 4.97
N PRO A 39 -12.59 9.62 4.02
CA PRO A 39 -11.88 8.60 3.23
C PRO A 39 -10.55 8.15 3.89
N ALA A 40 -10.21 8.69 5.05
CA ALA A 40 -8.89 8.56 5.67
C ALA A 40 -8.48 7.10 5.97
N LEU A 41 -9.43 6.22 6.28
CA LEU A 41 -9.20 4.81 6.55
C LEU A 41 -8.49 4.11 5.38
N PHE A 42 -9.01 4.32 4.17
CA PHE A 42 -8.52 3.73 2.92
C PHE A 42 -7.17 4.31 2.47
N ILE A 43 -6.84 5.52 2.93
CA ILE A 43 -5.50 6.09 2.77
C ILE A 43 -4.52 5.53 3.80
N THR A 44 -4.99 5.27 5.02
CA THR A 44 -4.13 4.87 6.15
C THR A 44 -3.77 3.39 6.11
N ILE A 45 -4.72 2.51 5.75
CA ILE A 45 -4.53 1.05 5.61
C ILE A 45 -4.00 0.73 4.20
N ALA A 46 -3.04 1.54 3.72
CA ALA A 46 -2.66 1.62 2.31
C ALA A 46 -2.44 0.25 1.65
N CYS A 47 -1.31 -0.40 1.97
CA CYS A 47 -0.98 -1.71 1.40
C CYS A 47 -1.91 -2.85 1.83
N GLY A 48 -2.71 -2.67 2.88
CA GLY A 48 -3.68 -3.66 3.36
C GLY A 48 -4.99 -3.65 2.56
N GLU A 49 -5.33 -2.54 1.90
CA GLU A 49 -6.45 -2.44 0.97
C GLU A 49 -6.02 -2.69 -0.47
N ILE A 50 -5.09 -1.87 -0.98
CA ILE A 50 -4.50 -2.00 -2.32
C ILE A 50 -3.17 -1.25 -2.37
N SER A 51 -2.17 -1.82 -3.05
CA SER A 51 -0.82 -1.26 -3.03
C SER A 51 -0.33 -0.79 -4.41
N GLY A 52 -0.14 0.52 -4.52
CA GLY A 52 0.56 1.13 -5.66
C GLY A 52 2.06 0.81 -5.63
N PHE A 53 2.67 0.70 -4.46
CA PHE A 53 4.06 0.30 -4.33
C PHE A 53 4.28 -1.09 -4.93
N HIS A 54 3.43 -2.08 -4.59
CA HIS A 54 3.52 -3.41 -5.20
C HIS A 54 3.35 -3.36 -6.72
N ALA A 55 2.42 -2.54 -7.23
CA ALA A 55 2.28 -2.33 -8.66
C ALA A 55 3.58 -1.84 -9.34
N THR A 56 4.33 -0.93 -8.71
CA THR A 56 5.62 -0.47 -9.24
C THR A 56 6.71 -1.55 -9.26
N GLN A 57 6.65 -2.52 -8.33
CA GLN A 57 7.65 -3.60 -8.24
C GLN A 57 7.28 -4.83 -9.09
N SER A 58 6.00 -4.98 -9.47
CA SER A 58 5.52 -6.13 -10.24
C SER A 58 6.32 -6.44 -11.50
N PRO A 59 6.80 -5.46 -12.31
CA PRO A 59 7.60 -5.76 -13.50
C PRO A 59 8.92 -6.48 -13.19
N LEU A 60 9.57 -6.15 -12.07
CA LEU A 60 10.80 -6.82 -11.66
C LEU A 60 10.53 -8.28 -11.29
N MET A 61 9.40 -8.55 -10.63
CA MET A 61 9.01 -9.91 -10.25
C MET A 61 8.49 -10.72 -11.45
N ALA A 62 7.77 -10.09 -12.37
CA ALA A 62 7.27 -10.73 -13.59
C ALA A 62 8.40 -11.25 -14.49
N ARG A 63 9.63 -10.71 -14.39
CA ARG A 63 10.80 -11.22 -15.12
C ARG A 63 11.50 -12.40 -14.43
N CYS A 64 11.13 -12.68 -13.17
CA CYS A 64 11.71 -13.75 -12.37
C CYS A 64 10.79 -14.98 -12.25
N ILE A 65 9.53 -14.89 -12.70
CA ILE A 65 8.63 -16.05 -12.72
C ILE A 65 8.95 -16.94 -13.93
N GLU A 66 8.96 -18.25 -13.71
CA GLU A 66 9.25 -19.22 -14.77
C GLU A 66 8.07 -19.43 -15.72
N ASN A 67 6.85 -19.24 -15.23
CA ASN A 67 5.62 -19.41 -16.01
C ASN A 67 4.50 -18.50 -15.50
N GLU A 68 3.53 -18.20 -16.36
CA GLU A 68 2.39 -17.34 -16.02
C GLU A 68 1.44 -17.95 -14.99
N ASN A 69 1.37 -19.28 -14.91
CA ASN A 69 0.51 -19.98 -13.94
C ASN A 69 0.92 -19.65 -12.49
N ASN A 70 2.21 -19.39 -12.26
CA ASN A 70 2.73 -18.94 -10.96
C ASN A 70 2.27 -17.51 -10.60
N GLY A 71 1.83 -16.71 -11.58
CA GLY A 71 1.45 -15.31 -11.36
C GLY A 71 0.35 -15.14 -10.32
N ARG A 72 -0.65 -16.03 -10.27
CA ARG A 72 -1.71 -15.97 -9.24
C ARG A 72 -1.14 -16.15 -7.83
N PHE A 73 -0.25 -17.12 -7.64
CA PHE A 73 0.36 -17.36 -6.33
C PHE A 73 1.30 -16.21 -5.93
N VAL A 74 2.15 -15.76 -6.85
CA VAL A 74 3.19 -14.75 -6.59
C VAL A 74 2.59 -13.36 -6.35
N PHE A 75 1.62 -12.93 -7.16
CA PHE A 75 1.05 -11.57 -7.04
C PHE A 75 -0.17 -11.55 -6.13
N TYR A 76 -1.21 -12.33 -6.46
CA TYR A 76 -2.46 -12.31 -5.71
C TYR A 76 -2.32 -13.00 -4.35
N GLY A 77 -1.66 -14.14 -4.30
CA GLY A 77 -1.40 -14.87 -3.05
C GLY A 77 -0.60 -14.06 -2.03
N ALA A 78 0.42 -13.33 -2.49
CA ALA A 78 1.20 -12.43 -1.62
C ALA A 78 0.32 -11.33 -0.98
N MET A 79 -0.54 -10.68 -1.76
CA MET A 79 -1.43 -9.62 -1.24
C MET A 79 -2.44 -10.15 -0.21
N ILE A 80 -3.01 -11.34 -0.43
CA ILE A 80 -3.87 -11.99 0.56
C ILE A 80 -3.09 -12.30 1.84
N GLY A 81 -1.85 -12.81 1.71
CA GLY A 81 -0.96 -13.08 2.85
C GLY A 81 -0.67 -11.83 3.68
N GLU A 82 -0.35 -10.71 3.05
CA GLU A 82 -0.14 -9.43 3.73
C GLU A 82 -1.40 -8.93 4.43
N GLY A 83 -2.57 -9.03 3.80
CA GLY A 83 -3.85 -8.69 4.41
C GLY A 83 -4.14 -9.49 5.68
N ILE A 84 -3.89 -10.81 5.66
CA ILE A 84 -4.03 -11.67 6.85
C ILE A 84 -3.06 -11.23 7.95
N ILE A 85 -1.80 -10.94 7.61
CA ILE A 85 -0.81 -10.47 8.58
C ILE A 85 -1.24 -9.13 9.20
N ALA A 86 -1.76 -8.21 8.40
CA ALA A 86 -2.26 -6.92 8.88
C ALA A 86 -3.43 -7.08 9.86
N LEU A 87 -4.39 -7.96 9.54
CA LEU A 87 -5.51 -8.28 10.44
C LEU A 87 -5.02 -8.89 11.76
N ILE A 88 -4.07 -9.81 11.72
CA ILE A 88 -3.47 -10.38 12.93
C ILE A 88 -2.84 -9.29 13.80
N TRP A 89 -2.06 -8.37 13.21
CA TRP A 89 -1.44 -7.29 13.96
C TRP A 89 -2.43 -6.29 14.54
N CYS A 90 -3.51 -6.01 13.81
CA CYS A 90 -4.63 -5.23 14.34
C CYS A 90 -5.23 -5.90 15.58
N THR A 91 -5.54 -7.20 15.50
CA THR A 91 -6.07 -7.97 16.62
C THR A 91 -5.11 -8.01 17.81
N ILE A 92 -3.80 -8.16 17.57
CA ILE A 92 -2.78 -8.15 18.63
C ILE A 92 -2.75 -6.79 19.33
N ALA A 93 -2.74 -5.69 18.57
CA ALA A 93 -2.71 -4.34 19.14
C ALA A 93 -3.95 -4.08 20.02
N LEU A 94 -5.14 -4.47 19.54
CA LEU A 94 -6.39 -4.30 20.27
C LEU A 94 -6.50 -5.18 21.52
N SER A 95 -5.93 -6.40 21.48
CA SER A 95 -6.07 -7.36 22.59
C SER A 95 -4.96 -7.22 23.65
N PHE A 96 -3.76 -6.76 23.27
CA PHE A 96 -2.63 -6.63 24.19
C PHE A 96 -2.66 -5.33 25.00
N PHE A 97 -2.90 -4.18 24.36
CA PHE A 97 -2.86 -2.88 25.04
C PHE A 97 -4.14 -2.56 25.82
N GLY A 98 -5.22 -3.34 25.66
CA GLY A 98 -6.45 -3.27 26.47
C GLY A 98 -7.28 -1.98 26.40
N SER A 99 -6.68 -0.86 25.99
CA SER A 99 -7.31 0.44 25.80
C SER A 99 -6.60 1.23 24.70
N LEU A 100 -7.32 2.20 24.12
CA LEU A 100 -6.74 3.08 23.10
C LEU A 100 -5.71 4.06 23.71
N GLU A 101 -5.86 4.42 24.98
CA GLU A 101 -4.93 5.32 25.67
C GLU A 101 -3.54 4.68 25.80
N GLU A 102 -3.47 3.41 26.22
CA GLU A 102 -2.22 2.66 26.31
C GLU A 102 -1.59 2.43 24.93
N LEU A 103 -2.40 2.13 23.92
CA LEU A 103 -1.92 1.99 22.54
C LEU A 103 -1.34 3.31 22.02
N ASN A 104 -2.02 4.43 22.24
CA ASN A 104 -1.56 5.75 21.83
C ASN A 104 -0.27 6.15 22.59
N ALA A 105 -0.17 5.81 23.88
CA ALA A 105 1.04 6.03 24.66
C ALA A 105 2.23 5.20 24.12
N ALA A 106 1.99 3.95 23.70
CA ALA A 106 3.02 3.13 23.08
C ALA A 106 3.48 3.70 21.73
N VAL A 107 2.55 4.19 20.90
CA VAL A 107 2.85 4.86 19.62
C VAL A 107 3.59 6.18 19.84
N ALA A 108 3.24 6.97 20.85
CA ALA A 108 3.94 8.21 21.16
C ALA A 108 5.39 7.98 21.60
N ASN A 109 5.66 6.88 22.32
CA ASN A 109 6.97 6.54 22.88
C ASN A 109 7.83 5.64 21.97
N GLY A 110 7.74 5.78 20.65
CA GLY A 110 8.60 5.03 19.71
C GLY A 110 7.90 4.51 18.47
N GLY A 111 6.69 5.01 18.18
CA GLY A 111 5.94 4.70 16.98
C GLY A 111 5.43 3.26 16.92
N PRO A 112 5.02 2.80 15.73
CA PRO A 112 4.58 1.43 15.52
C PRO A 112 5.62 0.37 15.91
N GLY A 113 6.92 0.71 15.84
CA GLY A 113 7.99 -0.20 16.27
C GLY A 113 7.92 -0.54 17.75
N ASN A 114 7.54 0.41 18.60
CA ASN A 114 7.38 0.18 20.03
C ASN A 114 6.13 -0.66 20.35
N VAL A 115 5.05 -0.52 19.56
CA VAL A 115 3.86 -1.37 19.66
C VAL A 115 4.23 -2.84 19.40
N VAL A 116 5.00 -3.09 18.33
CA VAL A 116 5.50 -4.42 18.00
C VAL A 116 6.42 -4.96 19.08
N TYR A 117 7.34 -4.13 19.59
CA TYR A 117 8.25 -4.50 20.67
C TYR A 117 7.47 -4.90 21.94
N GLY A 118 6.56 -4.05 22.41
CA GLY A 118 5.76 -4.29 23.61
C GLY A 118 4.96 -5.59 23.53
N ALA A 119 4.22 -5.79 22.43
CA ALA A 119 3.46 -7.02 22.23
C ALA A 119 4.36 -8.26 22.12
N SER A 120 5.50 -8.15 21.42
CA SER A 120 6.39 -9.30 21.20
C SER A 120 7.05 -9.78 22.48
N PHE A 121 7.64 -8.86 23.26
CA PHE A 121 8.33 -9.19 24.50
C PHE A 121 7.37 -9.43 25.66
N GLY A 122 6.22 -8.77 25.68
CA GLY A 122 5.17 -8.97 26.68
C GLY A 122 4.52 -10.35 26.57
N LEU A 123 4.13 -10.78 25.36
CA LEU A 123 3.41 -12.05 25.17
C LEU A 123 4.33 -13.29 25.11
N LEU A 124 5.54 -13.15 24.55
CA LEU A 124 6.40 -14.32 24.28
C LEU A 124 7.65 -14.37 25.16
N GLY A 125 7.79 -13.44 26.11
CA GLY A 125 9.00 -13.27 26.92
C GLY A 125 10.22 -12.94 26.08
N VAL A 126 11.42 -13.01 26.68
CA VAL A 126 12.66 -12.58 26.03
C VAL A 126 12.99 -13.41 24.79
N PHE A 127 12.97 -14.75 24.90
CA PHE A 127 13.38 -15.62 23.80
C PHE A 127 12.44 -15.53 22.60
N GLY A 128 11.13 -15.66 22.82
CA GLY A 128 10.15 -15.56 21.74
C GLY A 128 9.99 -14.12 21.22
N GLY A 129 10.15 -13.13 22.10
CA GLY A 129 10.13 -11.71 21.76
C GLY A 129 11.26 -11.32 20.80
N VAL A 130 12.49 -11.80 21.02
CA VAL A 130 13.62 -11.55 20.10
C VAL A 130 13.32 -12.13 18.70
N ILE A 131 12.85 -13.37 18.62
CA ILE A 131 12.56 -14.03 17.34
C ILE A 131 11.41 -13.30 16.61
N ALA A 132 10.36 -12.94 17.34
CA ALA A 132 9.23 -12.20 16.80
C ALA A 132 9.66 -10.83 16.29
N PHE A 133 10.33 -10.05 17.13
CA PHE A 133 10.76 -8.69 16.80
C PHE A 133 11.70 -8.67 15.60
N LEU A 134 12.70 -9.56 15.54
CA LEU A 134 13.59 -9.69 14.38
C LEU A 134 12.81 -10.06 13.09
N GLY A 135 11.81 -10.94 13.20
CA GLY A 135 10.95 -11.31 12.09
C GLY A 135 10.18 -10.12 11.51
N VAL A 136 9.69 -9.21 12.36
CA VAL A 136 9.05 -7.96 11.88
C VAL A 136 10.05 -7.02 11.27
N VAL A 137 11.19 -6.80 11.94
CA VAL A 137 12.19 -5.80 11.52
C VAL A 137 12.84 -6.14 10.18
N ILE A 138 12.96 -7.43 9.86
CA ILE A 138 13.49 -7.88 8.56
C ILE A 138 12.63 -7.38 7.39
N LEU A 139 11.29 -7.38 7.52
CA LEU A 139 10.38 -7.01 6.45
C LEU A 139 10.60 -5.57 5.93
N PRO A 140 10.54 -4.50 6.75
CA PRO A 140 10.79 -3.14 6.29
C PRO A 140 12.23 -2.94 5.84
N ILE A 141 13.22 -3.69 6.34
CA ILE A 141 14.60 -3.63 5.83
C ILE A 141 14.63 -4.14 4.38
N THR A 142 14.04 -5.30 4.10
CA THR A 142 14.03 -5.88 2.76
C THR A 142 13.18 -5.07 1.77
N SER A 143 12.03 -4.57 2.22
CA SER A 143 11.17 -3.71 1.41
C SER A 143 11.80 -2.34 1.18
N GLY A 144 12.50 -1.80 2.18
CA GLY A 144 13.27 -0.57 2.08
C GLY A 144 14.40 -0.67 1.06
N ASP A 145 15.22 -1.74 1.10
CA ASP A 145 16.25 -1.98 0.08
C ASP A 145 15.65 -2.05 -1.33
N THR A 146 14.54 -2.77 -1.48
CA THR A 146 13.80 -2.86 -2.74
C THR A 146 13.31 -1.49 -3.21
N ALA A 147 12.79 -0.66 -2.31
CA ALA A 147 12.34 0.69 -2.61
C ALA A 147 13.49 1.58 -3.07
N PHE A 148 14.60 1.66 -2.33
CA PHE A 148 15.78 2.44 -2.73
C PHE A 148 16.36 1.95 -4.05
N ARG A 149 16.38 0.64 -4.28
CA ARG A 149 16.82 0.05 -5.55
C ARG A 149 15.91 0.48 -6.70
N SER A 150 14.59 0.37 -6.53
CA SER A 150 13.61 0.75 -7.55
C SER A 150 13.65 2.24 -7.84
N SER A 151 13.63 3.10 -6.81
CA SER A 151 13.75 4.55 -6.97
C SER A 151 15.02 4.96 -7.70
N ARG A 152 16.16 4.32 -7.42
CA ARG A 152 17.40 4.55 -8.16
C ARG A 152 17.27 4.21 -9.64
N LEU A 153 16.65 3.07 -9.98
CA LEU A 153 16.46 2.66 -11.37
C LEU A 153 15.51 3.63 -12.11
N ILE A 154 14.41 4.03 -11.48
CA ILE A 154 13.47 5.00 -12.02
C ILE A 154 14.14 6.35 -12.30
N LEU A 155 14.91 6.87 -11.32
CA LEU A 155 15.67 8.11 -11.51
C LEU A 155 16.71 7.98 -12.63
N ALA A 156 17.39 6.84 -12.70
CA ALA A 156 18.37 6.58 -13.75
C ALA A 156 17.71 6.57 -15.14
N GLU A 157 16.53 6.00 -15.29
CA GLU A 157 15.76 6.03 -16.54
C GLU A 157 15.33 7.46 -16.90
N TYR A 158 14.80 8.24 -15.94
CA TYR A 158 14.42 9.63 -16.16
C TYR A 158 15.57 10.51 -16.62
N PHE A 159 16.78 10.31 -16.07
CA PHE A 159 17.98 11.06 -16.44
C PHE A 159 18.80 10.38 -17.54
N ASN A 160 18.32 9.26 -18.11
CA ASN A 160 19.01 8.45 -19.11
C ASN A 160 20.47 8.10 -18.71
N MET A 161 20.66 7.72 -17.44
CA MET A 161 21.96 7.40 -16.84
C MET A 161 22.19 5.90 -16.76
N GLU A 162 23.29 5.43 -17.33
CA GLU A 162 23.70 4.02 -17.23
C GLU A 162 23.96 3.60 -15.77
N GLN A 163 23.47 2.43 -15.37
CA GLN A 163 23.62 1.87 -14.01
C GLN A 163 24.69 0.77 -13.87
N LYS A 164 25.58 0.58 -14.86
CA LYS A 164 26.67 -0.43 -14.79
C LYS A 164 27.88 0.08 -14.02
N THR A 165 28.29 1.33 -14.26
CA THR A 165 29.48 1.90 -13.61
C THR A 165 29.20 2.31 -12.17
N LEU A 166 30.13 2.02 -11.26
CA LEU A 166 29.97 2.33 -9.83
C LEU A 166 29.75 3.84 -9.61
N ARG A 167 30.43 4.69 -10.38
CA ARG A 167 30.29 6.15 -10.30
C ARG A 167 28.85 6.59 -10.56
N ASN A 168 28.23 6.12 -11.64
CA ASN A 168 26.86 6.52 -12.00
C ASN A 168 25.85 5.98 -10.99
N ARG A 169 26.10 4.78 -10.43
CA ARG A 169 25.27 4.24 -9.34
C ARG A 169 25.33 5.13 -8.11
N LEU A 170 26.52 5.56 -7.68
CA LEU A 170 26.71 6.38 -6.49
C LEU A 170 26.15 7.81 -6.66
N ILE A 171 26.25 8.40 -7.85
CA ILE A 171 25.70 9.73 -8.14
C ILE A 171 24.18 9.78 -7.91
N VAL A 172 23.45 8.70 -8.22
CA VAL A 172 22.01 8.62 -7.97
C VAL A 172 21.72 8.13 -6.55
N ALA A 173 22.47 7.13 -6.06
CA ALA A 173 22.22 6.50 -4.77
C ALA A 173 22.52 7.42 -3.58
N ILE A 174 23.66 8.11 -3.56
CA ILE A 174 24.07 8.92 -2.40
C ILE A 174 23.04 10.03 -2.11
N PRO A 175 22.60 10.85 -3.08
CA PRO A 175 21.56 11.85 -2.82
C PRO A 175 20.26 11.22 -2.35
N LEU A 176 19.86 10.08 -2.94
CA LEU A 176 18.64 9.36 -2.54
C LEU A 176 18.72 8.89 -1.08
N PHE A 177 19.85 8.33 -0.65
CA PHE A 177 20.08 7.93 0.76
C PHE A 177 20.15 9.12 1.70
N VAL A 178 20.74 10.25 1.28
CA VAL A 178 20.75 11.49 2.08
C VAL A 178 19.33 11.99 2.30
N VAL A 179 18.51 12.07 1.24
CA VAL A 179 17.10 12.45 1.36
C VAL A 179 16.35 11.45 2.24
N GLY A 180 16.55 10.15 2.05
CA GLY A 180 15.96 9.12 2.89
C GLY A 180 16.33 9.27 4.37
N GLY A 181 17.61 9.54 4.66
CA GLY A 181 18.11 9.79 6.02
C GLY A 181 17.54 11.06 6.65
N ILE A 182 17.29 12.11 5.87
CA ILE A 182 16.57 13.30 6.36
C ILE A 182 15.11 12.96 6.66
N LEU A 183 14.46 12.17 5.80
CA LEU A 183 13.07 11.77 6.00
C LEU A 183 12.86 10.91 7.25
N THR A 184 13.87 10.18 7.73
CA THR A 184 13.76 9.45 9.01
C THR A 184 13.67 10.36 10.23
N GLN A 185 14.03 11.64 10.09
CA GLN A 185 13.93 12.64 11.16
C GLN A 185 12.58 13.38 11.13
N VAL A 186 11.75 13.13 10.13
CA VAL A 186 10.41 13.71 10.02
C VAL A 186 9.44 12.85 10.83
N ASP A 187 8.43 13.51 11.41
CA ASP A 187 7.35 12.82 12.13
C ASP A 187 6.73 11.69 11.29
N PHE A 188 6.65 10.51 11.89
CA PHE A 188 6.14 9.31 11.23
C PHE A 188 4.70 9.51 10.73
N GLY A 189 3.85 10.18 11.50
CA GLY A 189 2.46 10.43 11.11
C GLY A 189 2.34 11.34 9.89
N ILE A 190 3.26 12.31 9.74
CA ILE A 190 3.36 13.10 8.50
C ILE A 190 3.80 12.21 7.35
N ILE A 191 4.92 11.48 7.49
CA ILE A 191 5.45 10.62 6.42
C ILE A 191 4.41 9.59 5.97
N TRP A 192 3.76 8.92 6.92
CA TRP A 192 2.75 7.90 6.65
C TRP A 192 1.56 8.45 5.87
N ARG A 193 1.13 9.69 6.16
CA ARG A 193 0.01 10.32 5.47
C ARG A 193 0.32 10.65 4.01
N TYR A 194 1.52 11.18 3.75
CA TYR A 194 1.99 11.43 2.38
C TYR A 194 2.21 10.12 1.63
N PHE A 195 2.83 9.12 2.27
CA PHE A 195 3.01 7.78 1.74
C PHE A 195 1.68 7.14 1.35
N GLY A 196 0.69 7.14 2.26
CA GLY A 196 -0.62 6.55 2.03
C GLY A 196 -1.30 7.15 0.81
N PHE A 197 -1.33 8.48 0.72
CA PHE A 197 -1.93 9.15 -0.44
C PHE A 197 -1.18 8.84 -1.75
N ALA A 198 0.15 8.95 -1.75
CA ALA A 198 0.96 8.69 -2.95
C ALA A 198 0.85 7.22 -3.42
N ASN A 199 0.82 6.29 -2.47
CA ASN A 199 0.62 4.86 -2.75
C ASN A 199 -0.75 4.62 -3.38
N GLN A 200 -1.82 5.20 -2.81
CA GLN A 200 -3.17 4.99 -3.34
C GLN A 200 -3.38 5.68 -4.70
N ALA A 201 -2.83 6.88 -4.89
CA ALA A 201 -2.85 7.53 -6.21
C ALA A 201 -2.16 6.67 -7.28
N THR A 202 -1.02 6.04 -6.93
CA THR A 202 -0.32 5.12 -7.83
C THR A 202 -1.14 3.86 -8.10
N ALA A 203 -1.81 3.31 -7.07
CA ALA A 203 -2.71 2.17 -7.23
C ALA A 203 -3.88 2.48 -8.18
N VAL A 204 -4.49 3.66 -8.03
CA VAL A 204 -5.56 4.16 -8.92
C VAL A 204 -5.09 4.21 -10.37
N MET A 205 -3.89 4.75 -10.63
CA MET A 205 -3.33 4.79 -11.99
C MET A 205 -3.13 3.40 -12.59
N MET A 206 -2.67 2.44 -11.79
CA MET A 206 -2.51 1.06 -12.25
C MET A 206 -3.88 0.40 -12.51
N LEU A 207 -4.87 0.61 -11.65
CA LEU A 207 -6.23 0.08 -11.84
C LEU A 207 -6.90 0.63 -13.10
N TRP A 208 -6.72 1.92 -13.39
CA TRP A 208 -7.21 2.52 -14.63
C TRP A 208 -6.48 1.99 -15.86
N THR A 209 -5.16 1.78 -15.78
CA THR A 209 -4.37 1.14 -16.84
C THR A 209 -4.88 -0.28 -17.11
N ALA A 210 -5.09 -1.08 -16.06
CA ALA A 210 -5.63 -2.44 -16.17
C ALA A 210 -7.07 -2.44 -16.72
N SER A 211 -7.90 -1.47 -16.32
CA SER A 211 -9.26 -1.30 -16.85
C SER A 211 -9.24 -1.01 -18.34
N ALA A 212 -8.38 -0.09 -18.78
CA ALA A 212 -8.22 0.26 -20.18
C ALA A 212 -7.74 -0.94 -21.00
N TYR A 213 -6.76 -1.70 -20.50
CA TYR A 213 -6.26 -2.92 -21.12
C TYR A 213 -7.37 -3.97 -21.29
N LEU A 214 -8.11 -4.31 -20.22
CA LEU A 214 -9.20 -5.28 -20.30
C LEU A 214 -10.30 -4.83 -21.26
N LEU A 215 -10.61 -3.53 -21.28
CA LEU A 215 -11.62 -2.98 -22.17
C LEU A 215 -11.19 -3.04 -23.64
N ARG A 216 -9.92 -2.77 -23.95
CA ARG A 216 -9.37 -2.90 -25.31
C ARG A 216 -9.47 -4.32 -25.84
N HIS A 217 -9.19 -5.31 -24.99
CA HIS A 217 -9.26 -6.73 -25.35
C HIS A 217 -10.65 -7.37 -25.18
N ASN A 218 -11.72 -6.57 -25.06
CA ASN A 218 -13.09 -7.05 -24.87
C ASN A 218 -13.27 -8.05 -23.70
N LYS A 219 -12.44 -7.93 -22.66
CA LYS A 219 -12.55 -8.73 -21.42
C LYS A 219 -13.39 -7.99 -20.39
N LEU A 220 -13.78 -8.68 -19.32
CA LEU A 220 -14.57 -8.11 -18.21
C LEU A 220 -13.76 -7.04 -17.45
N HIS A 221 -13.76 -5.80 -17.93
CA HIS A 221 -13.00 -4.70 -17.34
C HIS A 221 -13.55 -4.24 -15.98
N TRP A 222 -14.83 -4.49 -15.70
CA TRP A 222 -15.49 -4.08 -14.44
C TRP A 222 -14.80 -4.59 -13.18
N ILE A 223 -14.08 -5.72 -13.26
CA ILE A 223 -13.30 -6.27 -12.15
C ILE A 223 -12.20 -5.30 -11.66
N THR A 224 -11.68 -4.43 -12.53
CA THR A 224 -10.70 -3.40 -12.18
C THR A 224 -11.30 -1.99 -12.20
N THR A 225 -12.32 -1.75 -13.03
CA THR A 225 -12.97 -0.43 -13.12
C THR A 225 -13.74 -0.07 -11.85
N LEU A 226 -14.46 -1.01 -11.22
CA LEU A 226 -15.18 -0.72 -9.98
C LEU A 226 -14.23 -0.36 -8.82
N PRO A 227 -13.16 -1.14 -8.55
CA PRO A 227 -12.13 -0.71 -7.61
C PRO A 227 -11.47 0.63 -8.00
N ALA A 228 -11.20 0.86 -9.30
CA ALA A 228 -10.61 2.11 -9.76
C ALA A 228 -11.50 3.31 -9.41
N MET A 229 -12.81 3.18 -9.64
CA MET A 229 -13.79 4.21 -9.33
C MET A 229 -13.85 4.51 -7.83
N PHE A 230 -13.91 3.47 -7.01
CA PHE A 230 -13.93 3.61 -5.57
C PHE A 230 -12.67 4.32 -5.07
N MET A 231 -11.49 3.83 -5.43
CA MET A 231 -10.21 4.38 -4.98
C MET A 231 -9.93 5.78 -5.53
N THR A 232 -10.40 6.10 -6.75
CA THR A 232 -10.35 7.47 -7.28
C THR A 232 -11.17 8.40 -6.41
N THR A 233 -12.38 7.99 -6.03
CA THR A 233 -13.26 8.77 -5.15
C THR A 233 -12.61 8.97 -3.78
N VAL A 234 -12.01 7.92 -3.19
CA VAL A 234 -11.24 8.00 -1.94
C VAL A 234 -10.11 9.04 -2.05
N CYS A 235 -9.26 8.94 -3.07
CA CYS A 235 -8.09 9.80 -3.23
C CYS A 235 -8.49 11.27 -3.45
N VAL A 236 -9.48 11.53 -4.30
CA VAL A 236 -9.96 12.90 -4.57
C VAL A 236 -10.67 13.47 -3.35
N THR A 237 -11.51 12.69 -2.68
CA THR A 237 -12.15 13.13 -1.44
C THR A 237 -11.10 13.47 -0.39
N PHE A 238 -10.07 12.64 -0.24
CA PHE A 238 -9.02 12.84 0.76
C PHE A 238 -8.24 14.14 0.51
N ILE A 239 -7.76 14.36 -0.72
CA ILE A 239 -6.97 15.56 -1.03
C ILE A 239 -7.81 16.84 -1.01
N LEU A 240 -9.12 16.76 -1.28
CA LEU A 240 -10.01 17.92 -1.16
C LEU A 240 -10.34 18.22 0.31
N ASN A 241 -10.57 17.20 1.12
CA ASN A 241 -11.01 17.37 2.51
C ASN A 241 -9.88 17.63 3.50
N ASN A 242 -8.72 17.00 3.34
CA ASN A 242 -7.66 17.07 4.34
C ASN A 242 -7.13 18.51 4.46
N SER A 243 -7.15 19.08 5.66
CA SER A 243 -6.73 20.47 5.91
C SER A 243 -5.22 20.67 5.98
N THR A 244 -4.45 19.61 6.23
CA THR A 244 -2.98 19.70 6.31
C THR A 244 -2.33 19.46 4.94
N LEU A 245 -2.82 18.47 4.22
CA LEU A 245 -2.21 17.95 2.99
C LEU A 245 -2.95 18.43 1.73
N GLY A 246 -4.16 18.93 1.91
CA GLY A 246 -5.12 19.19 0.85
C GLY A 246 -5.76 20.57 0.94
N PHE A 247 -6.98 20.68 0.41
CA PHE A 247 -7.68 21.96 0.28
C PHE A 247 -8.58 22.32 1.47
N GLY A 248 -8.72 21.44 2.47
CA GLY A 248 -9.51 21.70 3.67
C GLY A 248 -11.01 21.90 3.42
N LEU A 249 -11.57 21.37 2.33
CA LEU A 249 -12.97 21.52 1.97
C LEU A 249 -13.88 20.65 2.85
N PRO A 250 -15.16 21.02 3.01
CA PRO A 250 -16.13 20.19 3.73
C PRO A 250 -16.24 18.78 3.14
N MET A 251 -16.46 17.76 3.99
CA MET A 251 -16.49 16.35 3.58
C MET A 251 -17.52 16.07 2.48
N ASN A 252 -18.72 16.64 2.60
CA ASN A 252 -19.80 16.46 1.62
C ASN A 252 -19.40 17.00 0.25
N VAL A 253 -18.82 18.21 0.20
CA VAL A 253 -18.35 18.83 -1.05
C VAL A 253 -17.24 18.01 -1.67
N SER A 254 -16.27 17.57 -0.85
CA SER A 254 -15.14 16.76 -1.27
C SER A 254 -15.58 15.42 -1.85
N THR A 255 -16.55 14.76 -1.21
CA THR A 255 -17.07 13.46 -1.65
C THR A 255 -17.86 13.58 -2.96
N ILE A 256 -18.73 14.59 -3.07
CA ILE A 256 -19.48 14.85 -4.31
C ILE A 256 -18.52 15.16 -5.46
N ALA A 257 -17.53 16.01 -5.23
CA ALA A 257 -16.51 16.32 -6.23
C ALA A 257 -15.71 15.07 -6.64
N GLY A 258 -15.34 14.22 -5.68
CA GLY A 258 -14.70 12.93 -5.94
C GLY A 258 -15.55 12.01 -6.82
N LEU A 259 -16.84 11.89 -6.55
CA LEU A 259 -17.76 11.07 -7.34
C LEU A 259 -17.90 11.60 -8.77
N ILE A 260 -18.06 12.92 -8.94
CA ILE A 260 -18.16 13.56 -10.26
C ILE A 260 -16.87 13.35 -11.05
N PHE A 261 -15.71 13.54 -10.41
CA PHE A 261 -14.41 13.35 -11.04
C PHE A 261 -14.25 11.90 -11.49
N THR A 262 -14.54 10.94 -10.61
CA THR A 262 -14.52 9.51 -10.93
C THR A 262 -15.39 9.18 -12.14
N LEU A 263 -16.66 9.62 -12.16
CA LEU A 263 -17.57 9.36 -13.29
C LEU A 263 -17.05 9.96 -14.60
N SER A 264 -16.42 11.13 -14.52
CA SER A 264 -15.79 11.79 -15.68
C SER A 264 -14.61 10.97 -16.21
N VAL A 265 -13.74 10.48 -15.32
CA VAL A 265 -12.61 9.60 -15.67
C VAL A 265 -13.10 8.28 -16.27
N THR A 266 -14.11 7.65 -15.66
CA THR A 266 -14.73 6.42 -16.18
C THR A 266 -15.23 6.63 -17.61
N GLY A 267 -15.98 7.72 -17.85
CA GLY A 267 -16.48 8.05 -19.18
C GLY A 267 -15.36 8.27 -20.20
N LEU A 268 -14.30 8.95 -19.81
CA LEU A 268 -13.13 9.21 -20.66
C LEU A 268 -12.40 7.91 -21.03
N ILE A 269 -12.14 7.04 -20.05
CA ILE A 269 -11.45 5.76 -20.28
C ILE A 269 -12.30 4.84 -21.16
N ILE A 270 -13.61 4.73 -20.90
CA ILE A 270 -14.48 3.89 -21.72
C ILE A 270 -14.53 4.41 -23.17
N LYS A 271 -14.65 5.72 -23.36
CA LYS A 271 -14.66 6.33 -24.70
C LYS A 271 -13.35 6.15 -25.44
N THR A 272 -12.22 6.25 -24.74
CA THR A 272 -10.88 6.25 -25.37
C THR A 272 -10.37 4.85 -25.68
N SER A 273 -10.75 3.86 -24.87
CA SER A 273 -10.19 2.50 -24.92
C SER A 273 -11.08 1.48 -25.63
N LYS A 274 -12.38 1.76 -25.82
CA LYS A 274 -13.29 0.83 -26.50
C LYS A 274 -12.93 0.70 -27.99
N GLY A 275 -12.70 -0.53 -28.44
CA GLY A 275 -12.50 -0.85 -29.87
C GLY A 275 -11.07 -0.70 -30.40
N LYS A 276 -10.08 -0.37 -29.56
CA LYS A 276 -8.67 -0.18 -29.98
C LYS A 276 -7.77 -1.40 -29.86
N GLY A 277 -8.26 -2.51 -29.28
CA GLY A 277 -7.42 -3.68 -29.03
C GLY A 277 -6.93 -4.41 -30.28
N GLU A 278 -7.57 -4.24 -31.43
CA GLU A 278 -7.15 -4.85 -32.71
C GLU A 278 -6.06 -4.02 -33.41
N GLU A 279 -6.04 -2.69 -33.24
CA GLU A 279 -5.01 -1.81 -33.82
C GLU A 279 -3.65 -1.98 -33.10
N ASP A 280 -3.66 -2.07 -31.77
CA ASP A 280 -2.42 -2.20 -30.97
C ASP A 280 -1.70 -3.55 -31.22
N LEU A 281 -2.45 -4.65 -31.40
CA LEU A 281 -1.87 -5.97 -31.71
C LEU A 281 -1.23 -5.99 -33.11
N ALA A 282 -1.80 -5.28 -34.08
CA ALA A 282 -1.24 -5.16 -35.42
C ALA A 282 0.05 -4.32 -35.44
N ASP A 283 0.15 -3.32 -34.57
CA ASP A 283 1.35 -2.49 -34.43
C ASP A 283 2.48 -3.21 -33.65
N GLU A 284 2.16 -4.00 -32.61
CA GLU A 284 3.14 -4.83 -31.89
C GLU A 284 3.77 -5.90 -32.81
N ASP A 285 2.96 -6.64 -33.58
CA ASP A 285 3.44 -7.64 -34.57
C ASP A 285 4.35 -6.99 -35.63
N ASN A 286 4.05 -5.76 -36.04
CA ASN A 286 4.90 -5.01 -36.98
C ASN A 286 6.20 -4.50 -36.33
N SER A 287 6.20 -4.21 -35.03
CA SER A 287 7.36 -3.69 -34.31
C SER A 287 8.39 -4.80 -33.94
N GLU A 288 7.94 -6.03 -33.67
CA GLU A 288 8.82 -7.18 -33.43
C GLU A 288 9.65 -7.58 -34.67
N GLY A 289 9.18 -7.20 -35.88
CA GLY A 289 9.94 -7.31 -37.11
C GLY A 289 11.18 -6.40 -37.18
N VAL A 290 11.23 -5.35 -36.37
CA VAL A 290 12.27 -4.31 -36.41
C VAL A 290 13.33 -4.48 -35.31
N THR A 291 13.01 -5.14 -34.19
CA THR A 291 13.90 -5.26 -33.01
C THR A 291 14.83 -6.47 -32.99
N LYS A 292 14.87 -7.31 -34.03
CA LYS A 292 15.79 -8.46 -34.10
C LYS A 292 17.26 -8.12 -34.46
N THR A 293 17.65 -6.84 -34.47
CA THR A 293 19.06 -6.42 -34.61
C THR A 293 19.43 -5.36 -33.58
N ALA A 294 19.81 -5.78 -32.38
CA ALA A 294 20.70 -5.06 -31.47
C ALA A 294 21.27 -6.01 -30.42
#